data_AF-M2RT42-F1
#
_entry.id   AF-M2RT42-F1
#
_cell.length_a   1.000
_cell.length_b   1.000
_cell.length_c   1.000
_cell.angle_alpha   90.00
_cell.angle_beta   90.00
_cell.angle_gamma   90.00
#
_symmetry.space_group_name_H-M   'P 1'
#
loop_
_entity.id
_entity.type
_entity.pdbx_description
1 polymer ?
#
loop_
_entity_poly.entity_id
_entity_poly.type
_entity_poly.pdbx_seq_one_letter_code
_entity_poly.pdbx_strand_id
1 'polypeptide(L)'
;MLNNHAIALAREGHYEDAEQHQLRAIDLKERTYGPDHRSTAVSYNALGELYIKMNRPDDAETFLQRALRIRERHGLPCVFDAAISRENLAQVHEMKGDLGRAKDMRLLGAPNTLVCGWEHCTKETLTEDQLSQCSGCKAIFYCSDSCQRGDWRRHRNYCRRSEETTSVV
;
A
#
# COMPACT_ATOMS: atom_id res chain seq x y z
N MET A 1 11.72 3.78 18.07
CA MET A 1 11.93 2.64 18.99
C MET A 1 10.80 1.63 18.87
N LEU A 2 9.53 1.97 19.12
CA LEU A 2 8.41 1.01 19.10
C LEU A 2 8.15 0.35 17.72
N ASN A 3 8.14 1.12 16.62
CA ASN A 3 7.93 0.55 15.28
C ASN A 3 9.01 -0.49 14.90
N ASN A 4 10.26 -0.28 15.30
CA ASN A 4 11.35 -1.18 14.94
C ASN A 4 11.24 -2.53 15.68
N HIS A 5 10.70 -2.52 16.89
CA HIS A 5 10.48 -3.74 17.66
C HIS A 5 9.32 -4.57 17.11
N ALA A 6 8.21 -3.93 16.72
CA ALA A 6 7.10 -4.62 16.07
C ALA A 6 7.52 -5.28 14.74
N ILE A 7 8.41 -4.63 13.97
CA ILE A 7 8.99 -5.22 12.74
C ILE A 7 9.86 -6.44 13.07
N ALA A 8 10.64 -6.41 14.15
CA ALA A 8 11.46 -7.54 14.57
C ALA A 8 10.59 -8.73 15.01
N LEU A 9 9.58 -8.50 15.86
CA LEU A 9 8.62 -9.53 16.29
C LEU A 9 7.89 -10.17 15.09
N ALA A 10 7.45 -9.36 14.12
CA ALA A 10 6.81 -9.86 12.90
C ALA A 10 7.76 -10.73 12.04
N ARG A 11 9.07 -10.45 12.05
CA ARG A 11 10.09 -11.26 11.35
C ARG A 11 10.35 -12.59 12.05
N GLU A 12 10.16 -12.64 13.36
CA GLU A 12 10.32 -13.84 14.17
C GLU A 12 9.01 -14.66 14.27
N GLY A 13 7.93 -14.21 13.62
CA GLY A 13 6.62 -14.89 13.61
C GLY A 13 5.72 -14.58 14.81
N HIS A 14 6.15 -13.69 15.72
CA HIS A 14 5.40 -13.25 16.90
C HIS A 14 4.41 -12.13 16.54
N TYR A 15 3.44 -12.47 15.70
CA TYR A 15 2.48 -11.52 15.15
C TYR A 15 1.58 -10.87 16.21
N GLU A 16 1.05 -11.63 17.16
CA GLU A 16 0.17 -11.14 18.22
C GLU A 16 0.88 -10.14 19.15
N ASP A 17 2.14 -10.42 19.50
CA ASP A 17 2.97 -9.51 20.29
C ASP A 17 3.24 -8.22 19.50
N ALA A 18 3.58 -8.34 18.21
CA ALA A 18 3.77 -7.19 17.33
C ALA A 18 2.51 -6.30 17.25
N GLU A 19 1.32 -6.91 17.19
CA GLU A 19 0.03 -6.22 17.18
C GLU A 19 -0.19 -5.44 18.47
N GLN A 20 -0.02 -6.09 19.62
CA GLN A 20 -0.13 -5.47 20.94
C GLN A 20 0.84 -4.29 21.10
N HIS A 21 2.09 -4.47 20.68
CA HIS A 21 3.09 -3.41 20.70
C HIS A 21 2.69 -2.21 19.84
N GLN A 22 2.14 -2.48 18.65
CA GLN A 22 1.77 -1.43 17.72
C GLN A 22 0.50 -0.68 18.15
N LEU A 23 -0.48 -1.37 18.73
CA LEU A 23 -1.67 -0.76 19.33
C LEU A 23 -1.30 0.17 20.50
N ARG A 24 -0.37 -0.25 21.37
CA ARG A 24 0.16 0.62 22.44
C ARG A 24 0.88 1.86 21.90
N ALA A 25 1.64 1.69 20.82
CA ALA A 25 2.32 2.81 20.16
C ALA A 25 1.32 3.82 19.56
N ILE A 26 0.21 3.33 19.01
CA ILE A 26 -0.89 4.17 18.51
C ILE A 26 -1.53 4.95 19.66
N ASP A 27 -1.96 4.29 20.75
CA ASP A 27 -2.60 4.95 21.90
C ASP A 27 -1.71 6.05 22.49
N LEU A 28 -0.42 5.79 22.67
CA LEU A 28 0.52 6.80 23.16
C LEU A 28 0.64 8.01 22.21
N LYS A 29 0.72 7.77 20.90
CA LYS A 29 0.85 8.84 19.90
C LYS A 29 -0.43 9.63 19.71
N GLU A 30 -1.60 8.98 19.78
CA GLU A 30 -2.89 9.65 19.80
C GLU A 30 -3.01 10.58 21.02
N ARG A 31 -2.62 10.12 22.21
CA ARG A 31 -2.63 10.96 23.42
C ARG A 31 -1.62 12.11 23.37
N THR A 32 -0.47 11.90 22.75
CA THR A 32 0.63 12.88 22.73
C THR A 32 0.45 13.93 21.63
N TYR A 33 0.03 13.51 20.44
CA TYR A 33 0.02 14.36 19.24
C TYR A 33 -1.37 14.52 18.60
N GLY A 34 -2.34 13.68 18.99
CA GLY A 34 -3.65 13.60 18.36
C GLY A 34 -3.75 12.52 17.27
N PRO A 35 -4.98 12.08 16.93
CA PRO A 35 -5.22 11.03 15.94
C PRO A 35 -4.84 11.45 14.51
N ASP A 36 -4.94 12.74 14.18
CA ASP A 36 -4.66 13.28 12.83
C ASP A 36 -3.20 13.73 12.62
N HIS A 37 -2.31 13.39 13.56
CA HIS A 37 -0.90 13.76 13.47
C HIS A 37 -0.10 12.82 12.57
N ARG A 38 0.88 13.36 11.83
CA ARG A 38 1.76 12.58 10.94
C ARG A 38 2.43 11.40 11.64
N SER A 39 2.94 11.60 12.86
CA SER A 39 3.56 10.53 13.66
C SER A 39 2.60 9.39 14.01
N THR A 40 1.31 9.70 14.18
CA THR A 40 0.25 8.74 14.43
C THR A 40 -0.05 7.94 13.16
N ALA A 41 -0.12 8.62 12.01
CA ALA A 41 -0.32 7.99 10.70
C ALA A 41 0.76 6.94 10.35
N VAL A 42 2.02 7.20 10.70
CA VAL A 42 3.12 6.21 10.55
C VAL A 42 2.80 4.91 11.31
N SER A 43 2.17 5.00 12.48
CA SER A 43 1.85 3.83 13.31
C SER A 43 0.64 3.07 12.78
N TYR A 44 -0.39 3.78 12.33
CA TYR A 44 -1.51 3.17 11.62
C TYR A 44 -1.03 2.41 10.37
N ASN A 45 -0.11 2.99 9.59
CA ASN A 45 0.41 2.32 8.41
C ASN A 45 1.13 1.02 8.75
N ALA A 46 1.98 1.04 9.78
CA ALA A 46 2.72 -0.13 10.22
C ALA A 46 1.81 -1.22 10.81
N LEU A 47 0.72 -0.85 11.51
CA LEU A 47 -0.28 -1.83 11.95
C LEU A 47 -1.02 -2.45 10.76
N GLY A 48 -1.36 -1.65 9.75
CA GLY A 48 -1.96 -2.14 8.53
C GLY A 48 -1.07 -3.13 7.77
N GLU A 49 0.22 -2.84 7.66
CA GLU A 49 1.21 -3.74 7.07
C GLU A 49 1.35 -5.05 7.85
N LEU A 50 1.30 -4.97 9.19
CA LEU A 50 1.31 -6.15 10.05
C LEU A 50 0.08 -7.03 9.77
N TYR A 51 -1.10 -6.45 9.61
CA TYR A 51 -2.30 -7.19 9.25
C TYR A 51 -2.25 -7.82 7.85
N ILE A 52 -1.60 -7.18 6.87
CA ILE A 52 -1.30 -7.83 5.58
C ILE A 52 -0.47 -9.09 5.82
N LYS A 53 0.60 -9.01 6.62
CA LYS A 53 1.48 -10.15 6.96
C LYS A 53 0.74 -11.27 7.70
N MET A 54 -0.29 -10.95 8.48
CA MET A 54 -1.19 -11.91 9.14
C MET A 54 -2.32 -12.45 8.25
N ASN A 55 -2.39 -12.06 6.98
CA ASN A 55 -3.50 -12.39 6.09
C ASN A 55 -4.89 -11.90 6.59
N ARG A 56 -4.93 -10.70 7.19
CA ARG A 56 -6.14 -10.02 7.72
C ARG A 56 -6.45 -8.73 6.93
N PRO A 57 -6.92 -8.85 5.67
CA PRO A 57 -7.05 -7.69 4.77
C PRO A 57 -8.09 -6.66 5.23
N ASP A 58 -9.17 -7.06 5.91
CA ASP A 58 -10.20 -6.12 6.39
C ASP A 58 -9.70 -5.22 7.53
N ASP A 59 -8.94 -5.80 8.46
CA ASP A 59 -8.29 -5.06 9.54
C ASP A 59 -7.23 -4.12 8.96
N ALA A 60 -6.43 -4.60 8.01
CA ALA A 60 -5.42 -3.80 7.32
C ALA A 60 -6.03 -2.56 6.65
N GLU A 61 -7.12 -2.75 5.89
CA GLU A 61 -7.77 -1.67 5.14
C GLU A 61 -8.15 -0.49 6.05
N THR A 62 -8.74 -0.80 7.21
CA THR A 62 -9.22 0.21 8.16
C THR A 62 -8.10 1.14 8.62
N PHE A 63 -6.95 0.58 9.00
CA PHE A 63 -5.82 1.37 9.50
C PHE A 63 -5.07 2.08 8.38
N LEU A 64 -4.90 1.44 7.22
CA LEU A 64 -4.22 2.04 6.09
C LEU A 64 -5.01 3.21 5.49
N GLN A 65 -6.35 3.14 5.44
CA GLN A 65 -7.19 4.26 5.04
C GLN A 65 -7.05 5.47 5.97
N ARG A 66 -6.95 5.25 7.29
CA ARG A 66 -6.68 6.33 8.26
C ARG A 66 -5.30 6.95 8.03
N ALA A 67 -4.28 6.12 7.86
CA ALA A 67 -2.92 6.57 7.59
C ALA A 67 -2.86 7.43 6.30
N LEU A 68 -3.48 6.95 5.21
CA LEU A 68 -3.50 7.64 3.94
C LEU A 68 -4.17 9.01 4.05
N ARG A 69 -5.37 9.08 4.65
CA ARG A 69 -6.11 10.34 4.85
C ARG A 69 -5.27 11.41 5.55
N ILE A 70 -4.54 11.02 6.58
CA ILE A 70 -3.69 11.95 7.33
C ILE A 70 -2.52 12.39 6.44
N ARG A 71 -1.82 11.44 5.82
CA ARG A 71 -0.65 11.71 4.97
C ARG A 71 -0.98 12.61 3.78
N GLU A 72 -2.16 12.45 3.18
CA GLU A 72 -2.63 13.31 2.08
C GLU A 72 -2.94 14.75 2.52
N ARG A 73 -3.42 14.95 3.76
CA ARG A 73 -3.65 16.31 4.30
C ARG A 73 -2.37 17.11 4.53
N HIS A 74 -1.21 16.45 4.69
CA HIS A 74 0.06 17.09 5.06
C HIS A 74 0.95 17.49 3.86
N GLY A 75 0.42 17.52 2.62
CA GLY A 75 1.06 18.13 1.45
C GLY A 75 2.38 17.47 0.99
N LEU A 76 3.17 18.21 0.19
CA LEU A 76 4.42 17.74 -0.46
C LEU A 76 5.40 16.99 0.47
N PRO A 77 5.66 17.43 1.73
CA PRO A 77 6.56 16.72 2.66
C PRO A 77 6.13 15.29 3.04
N CYS A 78 4.90 14.89 2.70
CA CYS A 78 4.31 13.59 3.01
C CYS A 78 3.96 12.76 1.77
N VAL A 79 4.36 13.18 0.57
CA VAL A 79 4.04 12.48 -0.69
C VAL A 79 4.57 11.04 -0.70
N PHE A 80 5.81 10.83 -0.25
CA PHE A 80 6.40 9.50 -0.13
C PHE A 80 5.66 8.62 0.90
N ASP A 81 5.33 9.20 2.06
CA ASP A 81 4.54 8.55 3.10
C ASP A 81 3.14 8.11 2.57
N ALA A 82 2.45 8.99 1.85
CA ALA A 82 1.16 8.69 1.24
C ALA A 82 1.27 7.61 0.16
N ALA A 83 2.37 7.59 -0.61
CA ALA A 83 2.65 6.55 -1.60
C ALA A 83 2.78 5.16 -0.96
N ILE A 84 3.47 5.05 0.18
CA ILE A 84 3.55 3.79 0.94
C ILE A 84 2.16 3.32 1.39
N SER A 85 1.32 4.21 1.92
CA SER A 85 -0.04 3.83 2.32
C SER A 85 -0.89 3.38 1.13
N ARG A 86 -0.74 4.02 -0.03
CA ARG A 86 -1.41 3.60 -1.28
C ARG A 86 -0.97 2.21 -1.73
N GLU A 87 0.34 1.93 -1.70
CA GLU A 87 0.87 0.61 -2.06
C GLU A 87 0.37 -0.50 -1.11
N ASN A 88 0.35 -0.24 0.19
CA ASN A 88 -0.17 -1.20 1.16
C ASN A 88 -1.68 -1.43 1.00
N LEU A 89 -2.47 -0.38 0.73
CA LEU A 89 -3.90 -0.53 0.41
C LEU A 89 -4.12 -1.32 -0.88
N ALA A 90 -3.25 -1.11 -1.86
CA ALA A 90 -3.33 -1.86 -3.10
C ALA A 90 -3.08 -3.35 -2.89
N GLN A 91 -2.08 -3.73 -2.08
CA GLN A 91 -1.88 -5.13 -1.67
C GLN A 91 -3.11 -5.72 -0.98
N VAL A 92 -3.79 -4.95 -0.11
CA VAL A 92 -5.04 -5.38 0.51
C VAL A 92 -6.12 -5.70 -0.53
N HIS A 93 -6.27 -4.84 -1.54
CA HIS A 93 -7.22 -5.09 -2.63
C HIS A 93 -6.80 -6.29 -3.51
N GLU A 94 -5.50 -6.52 -3.73
CA GLU A 94 -5.01 -7.74 -4.39
C GLU A 94 -5.36 -9.00 -3.61
N MET A 95 -5.19 -9.00 -2.28
CA MET A 95 -5.57 -10.12 -1.41
C MET A 95 -7.08 -10.40 -1.46
N LYS A 96 -7.90 -9.36 -1.67
CA LYS A 96 -9.35 -9.46 -1.86
C LYS A 96 -9.76 -9.85 -3.30
N GLY A 97 -8.81 -9.95 -4.22
CA GLY A 97 -9.05 -10.24 -5.64
C GLY A 97 -9.49 -9.04 -6.48
N ASP A 98 -9.55 -7.84 -5.91
CA ASP A 98 -9.95 -6.60 -6.60
C ASP A 98 -8.72 -5.86 -7.16
N LEU A 99 -8.17 -6.39 -8.25
CA LEU A 99 -6.98 -5.85 -8.89
C LEU A 99 -7.22 -4.49 -9.54
N GLY A 100 -8.45 -4.22 -9.99
CA GLY A 100 -8.82 -2.90 -10.53
C GLY A 100 -8.68 -1.82 -9.47
N ARG A 101 -9.25 -2.05 -8.28
CA ARG A 101 -9.14 -1.12 -7.16
C ARG A 101 -7.72 -1.02 -6.61
N ALA A 102 -6.95 -2.12 -6.62
CA ALA A 102 -5.53 -2.08 -6.27
C ALA A 102 -4.75 -1.11 -7.16
N LYS A 103 -4.96 -1.18 -8.47
CA LYS A 103 -4.34 -0.27 -9.44
C LYS A 103 -4.77 1.18 -9.20
N ASP A 104 -6.07 1.43 -9.05
CA ASP A 104 -6.59 2.78 -8.82
C ASP A 104 -6.01 3.39 -7.54
N MET A 105 -5.88 2.59 -6.48
CA MET A 105 -5.26 3.03 -5.23
C MET A 105 -3.79 3.44 -5.41
N ARG A 106 -3.00 2.72 -6.20
CA ARG A 106 -1.60 3.10 -6.48
C ARG A 106 -1.51 4.41 -7.25
N LEU A 107 -2.38 4.59 -8.24
CA LEU A 107 -2.38 5.75 -9.14
C LEU A 107 -3.03 7.01 -8.51
N LEU A 108 -3.74 6.86 -7.38
CA LEU A 108 -4.35 7.96 -6.64
C LEU A 108 -3.30 9.02 -6.27
N GLY A 109 -3.53 10.30 -6.58
CA GLY A 109 -2.65 11.41 -6.18
C GLY A 109 -1.48 11.75 -7.13
N ALA A 110 -1.42 11.10 -8.32
CA ALA A 110 -0.55 11.34 -9.50
C ALA A 110 0.48 10.22 -9.77
N PRO A 111 0.67 9.84 -11.06
CA PRO A 111 1.53 8.71 -11.48
C PRO A 111 3.02 8.92 -11.26
N ASN A 112 3.44 10.08 -10.72
CA ASN A 112 4.85 10.41 -10.46
C ASN A 112 5.25 10.26 -8.99
N THR A 113 4.35 9.74 -8.16
CA THR A 113 4.53 9.60 -6.71
C THR A 113 4.29 8.17 -6.26
N LEU A 114 4.78 7.21 -7.03
CA LEU A 114 4.59 5.78 -6.77
C LEU A 114 5.78 5.24 -5.96
N VAL A 115 5.57 4.15 -5.25
CA VAL A 115 6.64 3.42 -4.54
C VAL A 115 6.67 1.97 -5.00
N CYS A 116 7.84 1.35 -4.93
CA CYS A 116 7.97 -0.07 -5.18
C CYS A 116 7.54 -0.86 -3.94
N GLY A 117 6.67 -1.85 -4.11
CA GLY A 117 6.25 -2.76 -3.03
C GLY A 117 7.36 -3.71 -2.53
N TRP A 118 8.56 -3.67 -3.10
CA TRP A 118 9.71 -4.44 -2.60
C TRP A 118 10.42 -3.70 -1.47
N GLU A 119 10.48 -4.31 -0.28
CA GLU A 119 11.06 -3.72 0.94
C GLU A 119 12.53 -3.26 0.80
N HIS A 120 13.27 -3.74 -0.20
CA HIS A 120 14.67 -3.35 -0.45
C HIS A 120 14.85 -2.36 -1.62
N CYS A 121 13.76 -1.78 -2.14
CA CYS A 121 13.87 -0.76 -3.18
C CYS A 121 14.50 0.51 -2.58
N THR A 122 15.62 0.95 -3.16
CA THR A 122 16.35 2.15 -2.70
C THR A 122 15.84 3.45 -3.32
N LYS A 123 14.86 3.39 -4.23
CA LYS A 123 14.27 4.56 -4.86
C LYS A 123 13.11 5.07 -4.00
N GLU A 124 13.11 6.37 -3.70
CA GLU A 124 12.05 7.00 -2.89
C GLU A 124 10.73 7.03 -3.67
N THR A 125 10.55 7.96 -4.60
CA THR A 125 9.36 8.01 -5.46
C THR A 125 9.70 7.69 -6.90
N LEU A 126 8.76 7.06 -7.58
CA LEU A 126 8.88 6.61 -8.95
C LEU A 126 7.74 7.16 -9.79
N THR A 127 8.06 7.45 -11.05
CA THR A 127 7.05 7.54 -12.09
C THR A 127 6.51 6.17 -12.46
N GLU A 128 5.33 6.13 -13.06
CA GLU A 128 4.74 4.91 -13.61
C GLU A 128 5.71 4.19 -14.57
N ASP A 129 6.38 4.95 -15.43
CA ASP A 129 7.41 4.42 -16.34
C ASP A 129 8.61 3.83 -15.56
N GLN A 130 9.14 4.55 -14.58
CA GLN A 130 10.26 4.06 -13.77
C GLN A 130 9.91 2.81 -12.97
N LEU A 131 8.67 2.72 -12.50
CA LEU A 131 8.19 1.58 -11.75
C LEU A 131 7.89 0.38 -12.65
N SER A 132 7.45 0.61 -13.89
CA SER A 132 7.28 -0.43 -14.94
C SER A 132 8.60 -1.10 -15.32
N GLN A 133 9.69 -0.37 -15.17
CA GLN A 133 11.04 -0.83 -15.47
C GLN A 133 11.74 -1.44 -14.23
N CYS A 134 11.13 -1.36 -13.04
CA CYS A 134 11.71 -1.89 -11.82
C CYS A 134 11.68 -3.43 -11.81
N SER A 135 12.85 -4.05 -11.72
CA SER A 135 12.99 -5.52 -11.71
C SER A 135 12.36 -6.21 -10.50
N GLY A 136 12.18 -5.48 -9.39
CA GLY A 136 11.55 -5.98 -8.16
C GLY A 136 10.04 -5.71 -8.06
N CYS A 137 9.46 -4.94 -8.99
CA CYS A 137 8.06 -4.55 -8.91
C CYS A 137 7.16 -5.42 -9.79
N LYS A 138 6.05 -5.89 -9.23
CA LYS A 138 4.99 -6.59 -9.97
C LYS A 138 3.63 -5.90 -9.88
N ALA A 139 3.49 -4.86 -9.07
CA ALA A 139 2.22 -4.58 -8.42
C ALA A 139 1.29 -3.61 -9.20
N ILE A 140 1.84 -2.66 -9.97
CA ILE A 140 1.05 -1.51 -10.44
C ILE A 140 0.08 -1.82 -11.59
N PHE A 141 0.30 -2.91 -12.33
CA PHE A 141 -0.22 -2.96 -13.69
C PHE A 141 -1.46 -3.82 -13.87
N TYR A 142 -1.73 -4.77 -12.99
CA TYR A 142 -2.78 -5.76 -13.26
C TYR A 142 -4.18 -5.21 -13.03
N CYS A 143 -5.04 -5.37 -14.03
CA CYS A 143 -6.46 -5.03 -13.97
C CYS A 143 -7.38 -6.25 -13.76
N SER A 144 -6.83 -7.47 -13.80
CA SER A 144 -7.58 -8.72 -13.58
C SER A 144 -6.63 -9.89 -13.29
N ASP A 145 -7.19 -10.94 -12.67
CA ASP A 145 -6.44 -12.12 -12.20
C ASP A 145 -5.85 -12.90 -13.39
N SER A 146 -6.58 -12.92 -14.52
CA SER A 146 -6.07 -13.46 -15.80
C SER A 146 -4.84 -12.70 -16.32
N CYS A 147 -4.82 -11.37 -16.14
CA CYS A 147 -3.72 -10.52 -16.57
C CYS A 147 -2.50 -10.62 -15.65
N GLN A 148 -2.74 -10.91 -14.37
CA GLN A 148 -1.71 -11.16 -13.36
C GLN A 148 -1.03 -12.52 -13.57
N ARG A 149 -1.80 -13.60 -13.76
CA ARG A 149 -1.25 -14.97 -13.89
C ARG A 149 -0.39 -15.21 -15.14
N GLY A 150 -0.49 -14.34 -16.15
CA GLY A 150 0.26 -14.43 -17.42
C GLY A 150 1.36 -13.39 -17.64
N ASP A 151 1.56 -12.42 -16.72
CA ASP A 151 2.40 -11.21 -16.86
C ASP A 151 2.59 -10.70 -18.31
N TRP A 152 1.47 -10.26 -18.94
CA TRP A 152 1.37 -10.17 -20.40
C TRP A 152 2.37 -9.17 -21.03
N ARG A 153 3.56 -9.71 -21.34
CA ARG A 153 4.90 -9.07 -21.46
C ARG A 153 4.95 -7.62 -20.95
N ARG A 154 5.18 -7.47 -19.63
CA ARG A 154 5.11 -6.23 -18.84
C ARG A 154 3.73 -5.56 -18.92
N HIS A 155 2.69 -6.36 -18.70
CA HIS A 155 1.27 -5.99 -18.75
C HIS A 155 0.89 -4.89 -19.79
N ARG A 156 1.46 -5.01 -21.02
CA ARG A 156 1.25 -4.19 -22.23
C ARG A 156 0.54 -2.85 -21.99
N ASN A 157 1.27 -1.92 -21.37
CA ASN A 157 0.97 -0.51 -21.15
C ASN A 157 -0.39 -0.21 -20.47
N TYR A 158 -0.77 -1.03 -19.48
CA TYR A 158 -1.73 -0.68 -18.39
C TYR A 158 -3.22 -0.94 -18.66
N CYS A 159 -3.56 -2.09 -19.23
CA CYS A 159 -4.83 -2.36 -19.93
C CYS A 159 -6.16 -2.24 -19.11
N ARG A 160 -7.24 -1.80 -19.80
CA ARG A 160 -8.69 -1.82 -19.43
C ARG A 160 -9.48 -2.48 -20.58
N ARG A 161 -9.91 -3.75 -20.46
CA ARG A 161 -10.80 -4.41 -21.46
C ARG A 161 -12.24 -4.28 -20.92
N SER A 162 -13.16 -3.50 -21.50
CA SER A 162 -13.24 -2.86 -22.81
C SER A 162 -14.06 -1.55 -22.78
N GLU A 163 -13.93 -0.71 -23.81
CA GLU A 163 -15.11 -0.06 -24.38
C GLU A 163 -16.06 -1.18 -24.80
N GLU A 164 -16.87 -1.64 -23.86
CA GLU A 164 -17.74 -2.79 -24.01
C GLU A 164 -19.01 -2.36 -24.74
N THR A 165 -18.86 -1.85 -25.96
CA THR A 165 -19.83 -1.86 -27.06
C THR A 165 -19.22 -1.18 -28.28
N THR A 166 -18.58 -1.95 -29.15
CA THR A 166 -18.75 -1.70 -30.59
C THR A 166 -19.16 -2.99 -31.26
N SER A 167 -20.39 -2.96 -31.78
CA SER A 167 -20.91 -3.76 -32.89
C SER A 167 -20.95 -5.28 -32.70
N VAL A 168 -22.11 -5.75 -32.25
CA VAL A 168 -22.65 -7.01 -32.78
C VAL A 168 -23.96 -6.67 -33.49
N VAL A 169 -23.85 -6.68 -34.83
CA VAL A 169 -24.85 -6.60 -35.91
C VAL A 169 -25.47 -5.23 -36.18
#